data_AF-A0A1A7ZJR9-F1
#
_entry.id   AF-A0A1A7ZJR9-F1
#
_cell.length_a   1.000
_cell.length_b   1.000
_cell.length_c   1.000
_cell.angle_alpha   90.00
_cell.angle_beta   90.00
_cell.angle_gamma   90.00
#
_symmetry.space_group_name_H-M   'P 1'
#
loop_
_entity.id
_entity.type
_entity.pdbx_description
1 polymer ?
#
loop_
_entity_poly.entity_id
_entity_poly.type
_entity_poly.pdbx_seq_one_letter_code
_entity_poly.pdbx_strand_id
1 'polypeptide(L)'
;MMKKKSTSTSSDLAVLIEKLQKNGDKVEKNIYDSEQNLNKDVSKINEGKQPLYQEDTSKRIQNSLELLKILDEDAANAKRLQHPQAEMIAQDMIQLRERVMKLKEDHERIYRLSRSEGMPSVNWGNIIDEKLDNLNNKGFGQDLPTVETEVEEHNIFHSEVEALAPHIAAGGDKEYINSLQTSY
;
A
#
# COMPACT_ATOMS: atom_id res chain seq x y z
N MET A 1 -61.34 -19.04 9.29
CA MET A 1 -60.18 -19.96 9.35
C MET A 1 -58.90 -19.14 9.46
N MET A 2 -58.16 -19.30 10.55
CA MET A 2 -56.92 -18.58 10.85
C MET A 2 -55.77 -19.04 9.95
N LYS A 3 -55.12 -18.10 9.24
CA LYS A 3 -53.87 -18.35 8.52
C LYS A 3 -52.73 -18.58 9.53
N LYS A 4 -52.46 -19.84 9.86
CA LYS A 4 -51.27 -20.26 10.62
C LYS A 4 -50.11 -20.42 9.62
N LYS A 5 -49.43 -19.32 9.27
CA LYS A 5 -48.25 -19.33 8.38
C LYS A 5 -47.14 -18.37 8.81
N SER A 6 -47.19 -17.84 10.04
CA SER A 6 -46.35 -16.71 10.48
C SER A 6 -45.12 -17.08 11.31
N THR A 7 -44.97 -18.31 11.80
CA THR A 7 -43.87 -18.68 12.71
C THR A 7 -42.60 -19.16 12.00
N SER A 8 -42.70 -19.88 10.88
CA SER A 8 -41.53 -20.41 10.17
C SER A 8 -40.74 -19.30 9.44
N THR A 9 -41.44 -18.39 8.76
CA THR A 9 -40.84 -17.28 8.02
C THR A 9 -40.11 -16.29 8.92
N SER A 10 -40.56 -16.13 10.17
CA SER A 10 -39.88 -15.27 11.15
C SER A 10 -38.56 -15.84 11.63
N SER A 11 -38.47 -17.16 11.78
CA SER A 11 -37.23 -17.84 12.19
C SER A 11 -36.22 -17.86 11.04
N ASP A 12 -36.67 -18.13 9.81
CA ASP A 12 -35.82 -18.15 8.63
C ASP A 12 -35.22 -16.75 8.34
N LEU A 13 -36.00 -15.70 8.57
CA LEU A 13 -35.55 -14.32 8.40
C LEU A 13 -34.49 -13.94 9.45
N ALA A 14 -34.68 -14.33 10.71
CA ALA A 14 -33.69 -14.06 11.77
C ALA A 14 -32.34 -14.72 11.47
N VAL A 15 -32.35 -15.97 11.02
CA VAL A 15 -31.14 -16.69 10.62
C VAL A 15 -30.46 -16.03 9.42
N LEU A 16 -31.24 -15.54 8.45
CA LEU A 16 -30.71 -14.82 7.29
C LEU A 16 -30.02 -13.51 7.68
N ILE A 17 -30.62 -12.73 8.60
CA ILE A 17 -30.03 -11.47 9.07
C ILE A 17 -28.74 -11.72 9.85
N GLU A 18 -28.70 -12.74 10.72
CA GLU A 18 -27.49 -13.09 11.44
C GLU A 18 -26.34 -13.45 10.49
N LYS A 19 -26.63 -14.18 9.40
CA LYS A 19 -25.65 -14.51 8.37
C LYS A 19 -25.15 -13.27 7.62
N LEU A 20 -26.07 -12.39 7.20
CA LEU A 20 -25.73 -11.13 6.52
C LEU A 20 -24.80 -10.28 7.38
N GLN A 21 -25.14 -10.08 8.65
CA GLN A 21 -24.34 -9.30 9.59
C GLN A 21 -22.97 -9.93 9.80
N LYS A 22 -22.93 -11.23 10.13
CA LYS A 22 -21.68 -11.94 10.40
C LYS A 22 -20.72 -11.95 9.21
N ASN A 23 -21.24 -12.12 8.00
CA ASN A 23 -20.42 -12.12 6.79
C ASN A 23 -20.01 -10.69 6.41
N GLY A 24 -20.90 -9.70 6.56
CA GLY A 24 -20.59 -8.28 6.37
C GLY A 24 -19.47 -7.81 7.30
N ASP A 25 -19.57 -8.11 8.60
CA ASP A 25 -18.55 -7.77 9.60
C ASP A 25 -17.17 -8.35 9.26
N LYS A 26 -17.14 -9.57 8.71
CA LYS A 26 -15.89 -10.20 8.25
C LYS A 26 -15.31 -9.48 7.04
N VAL A 27 -16.14 -9.10 6.07
CA VAL A 27 -15.68 -8.33 4.91
C VAL A 27 -15.12 -6.98 5.37
N GLU A 28 -15.82 -6.27 6.25
CA GLU A 28 -15.36 -5.00 6.83
C GLU A 28 -14.02 -5.14 7.55
N LYS A 29 -13.88 -6.19 8.38
CA LYS A 29 -12.61 -6.47 9.06
C LYS A 29 -11.50 -6.76 8.06
N ASN A 30 -11.76 -7.58 7.04
CA ASN A 30 -10.78 -7.87 6.00
C ASN A 30 -10.38 -6.60 5.24
N ILE A 31 -11.33 -5.70 4.96
CA ILE A 31 -11.06 -4.42 4.32
C ILE A 31 -10.11 -3.60 5.20
N TYR A 32 -10.49 -3.36 6.46
CA TYR A 32 -9.68 -2.57 7.39
C TYR A 32 -8.26 -3.12 7.56
N ASP A 33 -8.13 -4.43 7.80
CA ASP A 33 -6.82 -5.08 7.95
C ASP A 33 -5.99 -4.96 6.66
N SER A 34 -6.61 -5.09 5.49
CA SER A 34 -5.94 -4.96 4.19
C SER A 34 -5.48 -3.53 3.95
N GLU A 35 -6.28 -2.51 4.26
CA GLU A 35 -5.90 -1.09 4.16
C GLU A 35 -4.69 -0.79 5.05
N GLN A 36 -4.69 -1.27 6.30
CA GLN A 36 -3.56 -1.10 7.22
C GLN A 36 -2.28 -1.77 6.71
N ASN A 37 -2.41 -2.99 6.17
CA ASN A 37 -1.29 -3.74 5.63
C ASN A 37 -0.70 -3.08 4.37
N LEU A 38 -1.56 -2.64 3.44
CA LEU A 38 -1.12 -1.91 2.25
C LEU A 38 -0.40 -0.62 2.61
N ASN A 39 -0.91 0.15 3.57
CA ASN A 39 -0.26 1.39 4.01
C ASN A 39 1.15 1.12 4.58
N LYS A 40 1.31 0.08 5.40
CA LYS A 40 2.62 -0.31 5.94
C LYS A 40 3.58 -0.76 4.84
N ASP A 41 3.09 -1.53 3.88
CA ASP A 41 3.92 -2.00 2.76
C ASP A 41 4.31 -0.85 1.83
N VAL A 42 3.42 0.12 1.59
CA VAL A 42 3.75 1.36 0.86
C VAL A 42 4.87 2.12 1.55
N SER A 43 4.82 2.32 2.87
CA SER A 43 5.91 2.96 3.61
C SER A 43 7.23 2.20 3.46
N LYS A 44 7.20 0.86 3.56
CA LYS A 44 8.41 0.03 3.36
C LYS A 44 8.97 0.14 1.94
N ILE A 45 8.11 0.08 0.94
CA ILE A 45 8.51 0.19 -0.47
C ILE A 45 9.14 1.56 -0.73
N ASN A 46 8.57 2.64 -0.18
CA ASN A 46 9.13 3.98 -0.31
C ASN A 46 10.49 4.13 0.41
N GLU A 47 10.75 3.34 1.46
CA GLU A 47 12.06 3.24 2.12
C GLU A 47 13.05 2.31 1.38
N GLY A 48 12.68 1.75 0.22
CA GLY A 48 13.49 0.78 -0.51
C GLY A 48 13.54 -0.62 0.12
N LYS A 49 12.61 -0.94 1.04
CA LYS A 49 12.52 -2.24 1.74
C LYS A 49 11.47 -3.14 1.11
N GLN A 50 11.63 -4.45 1.31
CA GLN A 50 10.66 -5.42 0.84
C GLN A 50 9.32 -5.31 1.61
N PRO A 51 8.18 -5.48 0.91
CA PRO A 51 6.86 -5.55 1.54
C PRO A 51 6.73 -6.83 2.39
N LEU A 52 5.93 -6.76 3.46
CA LEU A 52 5.72 -7.87 4.39
C LEU A 52 4.35 -8.54 4.24
N TYR A 53 3.34 -7.81 3.78
CA TYR A 53 1.94 -8.23 3.88
C TYR A 53 1.28 -8.52 2.54
N GLN A 54 2.05 -8.58 1.45
CA GLN A 54 1.52 -8.81 0.09
C GLN A 54 0.62 -10.07 0.00
N GLU A 55 1.09 -11.20 0.53
CA GLU A 55 0.36 -12.48 0.44
C GLU A 55 -0.86 -12.49 1.37
N ASP A 56 -0.71 -12.01 2.62
CA ASP A 56 -1.81 -11.92 3.59
C ASP A 56 -2.93 -11.02 3.06
N THR A 57 -2.57 -9.86 2.51
CA THR A 57 -3.51 -8.94 1.88
C THR A 57 -4.21 -9.57 0.67
N SER A 58 -3.46 -10.29 -0.18
CA SER A 58 -4.06 -11.00 -1.32
C SER A 58 -5.08 -12.05 -0.87
N LYS A 59 -4.76 -12.82 0.19
CA LYS A 59 -5.67 -13.83 0.76
C LYS A 59 -6.93 -13.20 1.34
N ARG A 60 -6.81 -12.06 2.03
CA ARG A 60 -7.95 -11.32 2.59
C ARG A 60 -8.86 -10.75 1.51
N ILE A 61 -8.29 -10.17 0.45
CA ILE A 61 -9.06 -9.68 -0.70
C ILE A 61 -9.82 -10.84 -1.35
N GLN A 62 -9.17 -11.98 -1.59
CA GLN A 62 -9.83 -13.16 -2.14
C GLN A 62 -10.97 -13.65 -1.22
N ASN A 63 -10.72 -13.75 0.09
CA ASN A 63 -11.74 -14.17 1.04
C ASN A 63 -12.95 -13.21 1.06
N SER A 64 -12.71 -11.90 0.98
CA SER A 64 -13.78 -10.91 0.86
C SER A 64 -14.59 -11.07 -0.43
N LEU A 65 -13.95 -11.34 -1.57
CA LEU A 65 -14.64 -11.60 -2.84
C LEU A 65 -15.52 -12.87 -2.77
N GLU A 66 -15.08 -13.90 -2.05
CA GLU A 66 -15.88 -15.10 -1.81
C GLU A 66 -17.07 -14.82 -0.88
N LEU A 67 -16.86 -14.09 0.21
CA LEU A 67 -17.92 -13.69 1.13
C LEU A 67 -18.97 -12.79 0.46
N LEU A 68 -18.55 -11.89 -0.43
CA LEU A 68 -19.46 -11.03 -1.19
C LEU A 68 -20.43 -11.82 -2.05
N LYS A 69 -20.02 -12.96 -2.64
CA LYS A 69 -20.93 -13.83 -3.40
C LYS A 69 -22.03 -14.42 -2.52
N ILE A 70 -21.67 -14.84 -1.31
CA ILE A 70 -22.63 -15.37 -0.33
C ILE A 70 -23.58 -14.26 0.12
N LEU A 71 -23.04 -13.07 0.38
CA LEU A 71 -23.82 -11.90 0.77
C LEU A 71 -24.80 -11.44 -0.31
N ASP A 72 -24.45 -11.54 -1.60
CA ASP A 72 -25.37 -11.25 -2.70
C ASP A 72 -26.60 -12.17 -2.67
N GLU A 73 -26.38 -13.47 -2.46
CA GLU A 73 -27.45 -14.47 -2.35
C GLU A 73 -28.34 -14.20 -1.13
N ASP A 74 -27.73 -13.89 0.01
CA ASP A 74 -28.44 -13.59 1.24
C ASP A 74 -29.24 -12.26 1.12
N ALA A 75 -28.69 -11.23 0.47
CA ALA A 75 -29.37 -9.97 0.21
C ALA A 75 -30.55 -10.13 -0.76
N ALA A 76 -30.39 -10.92 -1.81
CA ALA A 76 -31.46 -11.28 -2.73
C ALA A 76 -32.59 -12.04 -2.01
N ASN A 77 -32.25 -12.93 -1.08
CA ASN A 77 -33.21 -13.61 -0.24
C ASN A 77 -33.94 -12.67 0.72
N ALA A 78 -33.25 -11.69 1.31
CA ALA A 78 -33.86 -10.69 2.18
C ALA A 78 -34.91 -9.87 1.42
N LYS A 79 -34.62 -9.50 0.17
CA LYS A 79 -35.58 -8.84 -0.74
C LYS A 79 -36.77 -9.74 -1.09
N ARG A 80 -36.53 -11.00 -1.43
CA ARG A 80 -37.58 -12.00 -1.74
C ARG A 80 -38.53 -12.23 -0.56
N LEU A 81 -38.00 -12.19 0.66
CA LEU A 81 -38.77 -12.33 1.90
C LEU A 81 -39.40 -11.01 2.37
N GLN A 82 -39.31 -9.94 1.58
CA GLN A 82 -39.87 -8.62 1.88
C GLN A 82 -39.35 -8.05 3.21
N HIS A 83 -38.06 -8.25 3.51
CA HIS A 83 -37.45 -7.68 4.69
C HIS A 83 -37.56 -6.13 4.65
N PRO A 84 -37.97 -5.47 5.75
CA PRO A 84 -38.19 -4.02 5.77
C PRO A 84 -36.94 -3.21 5.44
N GLN A 85 -35.74 -3.77 5.66
CA GLN A 85 -34.45 -3.13 5.37
C GLN A 85 -33.76 -3.68 4.11
N ALA A 86 -34.46 -4.43 3.25
CA ALA A 86 -33.84 -5.07 2.09
C ALA A 86 -33.14 -4.08 1.14
N GLU A 87 -33.67 -2.86 0.98
CA GLU A 87 -33.04 -1.84 0.14
C GLU A 87 -31.74 -1.30 0.77
N MET A 88 -31.74 -1.09 2.09
CA MET A 88 -30.53 -0.68 2.82
C MET A 88 -29.44 -1.73 2.70
N ILE A 89 -29.78 -3.01 2.91
CA ILE A 89 -28.86 -4.13 2.74
C ILE A 89 -28.28 -4.15 1.32
N ALA A 90 -29.10 -3.93 0.29
CA ALA A 90 -28.62 -3.89 -1.09
C ALA A 90 -27.62 -2.74 -1.34
N GLN A 91 -27.86 -1.57 -0.77
CA GLN A 91 -26.93 -0.44 -0.85
C GLN A 91 -25.61 -0.75 -0.12
N ASP A 92 -25.68 -1.36 1.07
CA ASP A 92 -24.49 -1.77 1.82
C ASP A 92 -23.64 -2.76 0.99
N MET A 93 -24.27 -3.68 0.25
CA MET A 93 -23.55 -4.62 -0.62
C MET A 93 -22.82 -3.94 -1.77
N ILE A 94 -23.41 -2.89 -2.34
CA ILE A 94 -22.76 -2.08 -3.38
C ILE A 94 -21.50 -1.42 -2.79
N GLN A 95 -21.62 -0.78 -1.62
CA GLN A 95 -20.51 -0.10 -0.97
C GLN A 95 -19.37 -1.06 -0.59
N LEU A 96 -19.69 -2.23 -0.02
CA LEU A 96 -18.68 -3.25 0.28
C LEU A 96 -17.96 -3.72 -0.98
N ARG A 97 -18.69 -3.95 -2.07
CA ARG A 97 -18.09 -4.37 -3.34
C ARG A 97 -17.15 -3.32 -3.90
N GLU A 98 -17.56 -2.06 -3.91
CA GLU A 98 -16.72 -0.95 -4.36
C GLU A 98 -15.41 -0.87 -3.56
N ARG A 99 -15.49 -0.98 -2.24
CA ARG A 99 -14.31 -0.96 -1.36
C ARG A 99 -13.38 -2.16 -1.58
N VAL A 100 -13.92 -3.37 -1.73
CA VAL A 100 -13.11 -4.57 -2.02
C VAL A 100 -12.46 -4.50 -3.40
N MET A 101 -13.18 -3.98 -4.40
CA MET A 101 -12.62 -3.79 -5.75
C MET A 101 -11.50 -2.75 -5.76
N LYS A 102 -11.69 -1.63 -5.05
CA LYS A 102 -10.63 -0.63 -4.85
C LYS A 102 -9.40 -1.24 -4.19
N LEU A 103 -9.57 -2.06 -3.15
CA LEU A 103 -8.45 -2.77 -2.51
C LEU A 103 -7.71 -3.69 -3.47
N LYS A 104 -8.42 -4.39 -4.35
CA LYS A 104 -7.81 -5.24 -5.38
C LYS A 104 -7.00 -4.40 -6.37
N GLU A 105 -7.53 -3.28 -6.82
CA GLU A 105 -6.83 -2.35 -7.73
C GLU A 105 -5.60 -1.72 -7.06
N ASP A 106 -5.72 -1.30 -5.80
CA ASP A 106 -4.62 -0.75 -5.02
C ASP A 106 -3.52 -1.80 -4.78
N HIS A 107 -3.89 -3.04 -4.44
CA HIS A 107 -2.95 -4.16 -4.30
C HIS A 107 -2.19 -4.41 -5.61
N GLU A 108 -2.91 -4.54 -6.73
CA GLU A 108 -2.28 -4.72 -8.04
C GLU A 108 -1.35 -3.55 -8.37
N ARG A 109 -1.77 -2.30 -8.15
CA ARG A 109 -0.95 -1.11 -8.42
C ARG A 109 0.33 -1.11 -7.58
N ILE A 110 0.23 -1.33 -6.27
CA ILE A 110 1.36 -1.29 -5.33
C ILE A 110 2.39 -2.35 -5.69
N TYR A 111 1.95 -3.59 -5.91
CA TYR A 111 2.90 -4.71 -6.07
C TYR A 111 3.31 -4.99 -7.52
N ARG A 112 2.62 -4.41 -8.51
CA ARG A 112 3.07 -4.47 -9.91
C ARG A 112 4.34 -3.64 -10.10
N LEU A 113 4.43 -2.47 -9.47
CA LEU A 113 5.60 -1.59 -9.52
C LEU A 113 6.82 -2.21 -8.82
N SER A 114 6.62 -2.83 -7.67
CA SER A 114 7.71 -3.52 -6.95
C SER A 114 8.20 -4.80 -7.66
N ARG A 115 7.39 -5.38 -8.56
CA ARG A 115 7.75 -6.57 -9.33
C ARG A 115 8.34 -6.24 -10.71
N SER A 116 8.02 -5.08 -11.30
CA SER A 116 8.45 -4.73 -12.66
C SER A 116 9.93 -4.38 -12.77
N GLU A 117 10.58 -3.98 -11.69
CA GLU A 117 12.02 -3.72 -11.72
C GLU A 117 12.65 -4.30 -10.45
N GLY A 118 13.31 -5.44 -10.61
CA GLY A 118 14.42 -5.83 -9.74
C GLY A 118 15.62 -4.88 -9.90
N MET A 119 15.37 -3.57 -9.99
CA MET A 119 16.39 -2.56 -9.79
C MET A 119 16.57 -2.48 -8.27
N PRO A 120 17.77 -2.77 -7.74
CA PRO A 120 18.08 -2.38 -6.38
C PRO A 120 17.69 -0.90 -6.24
N SER A 121 16.82 -0.56 -5.29
CA SER A 121 16.64 0.85 -4.94
C SER A 121 17.94 1.28 -4.28
N VAL A 122 18.88 1.76 -5.10
CA VAL A 122 20.14 2.30 -4.62
C VAL A 122 19.78 3.53 -3.81
N ASN A 123 20.02 3.48 -2.50
CA ASN A 123 19.85 4.65 -1.64
C ASN A 123 21.01 5.61 -1.92
N TRP A 124 20.85 6.41 -2.97
CA TRP A 124 21.85 7.36 -3.42
C TRP A 124 22.15 8.42 -2.35
N GLY A 125 21.17 8.80 -1.52
CA GLY A 125 21.39 9.70 -0.38
C GLY A 125 22.43 9.14 0.58
N ASN A 126 22.24 7.90 1.05
CA ASN A 126 23.20 7.24 1.94
C ASN A 126 24.60 7.09 1.31
N ILE A 127 24.68 6.77 0.01
CA ILE A 127 25.97 6.62 -0.68
C ILE A 127 26.69 7.97 -0.81
N ILE A 128 25.95 9.04 -1.08
CA ILE A 128 26.47 10.42 -1.15
C ILE A 128 26.95 10.85 0.24
N ASP A 129 26.15 10.64 1.28
CA ASP A 129 26.51 10.97 2.67
C ASP A 129 27.78 10.21 3.11
N GLU A 130 27.86 8.90 2.84
CA GLU A 130 29.04 8.10 3.20
C GLU A 130 30.31 8.56 2.45
N LYS A 131 30.20 8.87 1.15
CA LYS A 131 31.33 9.41 0.38
C LYS A 131 31.74 10.81 0.85
N LEU A 132 30.77 11.65 1.19
CA LEU A 132 31.01 13.00 1.71
C LEU A 132 31.69 12.96 3.08
N ASP A 133 31.22 12.11 3.98
CA ASP A 133 31.87 11.88 5.27
C ASP A 133 33.29 11.35 5.09
N ASN A 134 33.52 10.45 4.14
CA ASN A 134 34.87 9.97 3.83
C ASN A 134 35.79 11.08 3.30
N LEU A 135 35.29 11.99 2.45
CA LEU A 135 36.06 13.13 1.97
C LEU A 135 36.39 14.09 3.12
N ASN A 136 35.41 14.44 3.95
CA ASN A 136 35.58 15.37 5.06
C ASN A 136 36.51 14.81 6.17
N ASN A 137 36.56 13.48 6.34
CA ASN A 137 37.38 12.83 7.37
C ASN A 137 38.85 12.62 6.97
N LYS A 138 39.28 12.95 5.74
CA LYS A 138 40.68 12.83 5.31
C LYS A 138 41.61 13.90 5.89
N GLY A 139 41.06 14.96 6.46
CA GLY A 139 41.83 16.10 6.97
C GLY A 139 42.42 16.97 5.85
N PHE A 140 42.94 18.15 6.20
CA PHE A 140 43.44 19.11 5.23
C PHE A 140 44.89 18.84 4.84
N GLY A 141 45.19 18.98 3.54
CA GLY A 141 46.57 18.95 3.04
C GLY A 141 47.47 19.98 3.72
N GLN A 142 48.69 19.58 4.10
CA GLN A 142 49.68 20.46 4.73
C GLN A 142 50.71 21.01 3.73
N ASP A 143 50.66 20.55 2.47
CA ASP A 143 51.52 20.99 1.38
C ASP A 143 50.75 21.13 0.06
N LEU A 144 51.33 21.82 -0.92
CA LEU A 144 50.69 22.07 -2.22
C LEU A 144 50.29 20.77 -2.94
N PRO A 145 51.13 19.72 -3.03
CA PRO A 145 50.74 18.46 -3.67
C PRO A 145 49.55 17.77 -3.01
N THR A 146 49.46 17.78 -1.67
CA THR A 146 48.33 17.19 -0.95
C THR A 146 47.04 17.98 -1.15
N VAL A 147 47.13 19.32 -1.18
CA VAL A 147 45.98 20.18 -1.50
C VAL A 147 45.51 20.00 -2.95
N GLU A 148 46.42 19.88 -3.91
CA GLU A 148 46.06 19.60 -5.32
C GLU A 148 45.34 18.27 -5.47
N THR A 149 45.79 17.24 -4.74
CA THR A 149 45.14 15.92 -4.71
C THR A 149 43.74 15.99 -4.09
N GLU A 150 43.59 16.73 -2.98
CA GLU A 150 42.29 16.93 -2.30
C GLU A 150 41.27 17.63 -3.22
N VAL A 151 41.71 18.66 -3.95
CA VAL A 151 40.88 19.38 -4.92
C VAL A 151 40.47 18.47 -6.09
N GLU A 152 41.37 17.62 -6.58
CA GLU A 152 41.06 16.66 -7.64
C GLU A 152 40.00 15.64 -7.19
N GLU A 153 40.14 15.08 -5.98
CA GLU A 153 39.15 14.17 -5.40
C GLU A 153 37.76 14.82 -5.25
N HIS A 154 37.71 16.08 -4.81
CA HIS A 154 36.46 16.82 -4.65
C HIS A 154 35.79 17.12 -6.01
N ASN A 155 36.59 17.44 -7.04
CA ASN A 155 36.08 17.68 -8.39
C ASN A 155 35.52 16.41 -9.05
N ILE A 156 36.16 15.26 -8.80
CA ILE A 156 35.66 13.95 -9.25
C ILE A 156 34.32 13.66 -8.58
N PHE A 157 34.22 13.82 -7.26
CA PHE A 157 32.97 13.59 -6.54
C PHE A 157 31.85 14.52 -7.02
N HIS A 158 32.15 15.80 -7.21
CA HIS A 158 31.18 16.75 -7.77
C HIS A 158 30.66 16.29 -9.13
N SER A 159 31.55 15.87 -10.03
CA SER A 159 31.18 15.35 -11.36
C SER A 159 30.32 14.08 -11.26
N GLU A 160 30.59 13.20 -10.30
CA GLU A 160 29.77 12.01 -10.03
C GLU A 160 28.37 12.40 -9.55
N VAL A 161 28.26 13.37 -8.64
CA VAL A 161 26.97 13.87 -8.13
C VAL A 161 26.15 14.51 -9.26
N GLU A 162 26.77 15.35 -10.10
CA GLU A 162 26.10 15.96 -11.26
C GLU A 162 25.61 14.91 -12.26
N ALA A 163 26.44 13.90 -12.57
CA ALA A 163 26.07 12.83 -13.49
C ALA A 163 24.92 11.95 -12.96
N LEU A 164 24.84 11.77 -11.65
CA LEU A 164 23.79 10.98 -10.99
C LEU A 164 22.51 11.78 -10.72
N ALA A 165 22.56 13.12 -10.73
CA ALA A 165 21.42 13.98 -10.43
C ALA A 165 20.11 13.63 -11.18
N PRO A 166 20.13 13.28 -12.49
CA PRO A 166 18.92 12.86 -13.22
C PRO A 166 18.32 11.54 -12.70
N HIS A 167 19.15 10.66 -12.15
CA HIS A 167 18.75 9.35 -11.62
C HIS A 167 18.28 9.44 -10.17
N ILE A 168 18.81 10.38 -9.40
CA ILE A 168 18.44 10.63 -8.00
C ILE A 168 17.07 11.34 -7.91
N ALA A 169 16.78 12.28 -8.81
CA ALA A 169 15.50 13.00 -8.87
C ALA A 169 14.29 12.11 -9.21
N ALA A 170 14.51 10.95 -9.81
CA ALA A 170 13.49 9.96 -10.16
C ALA A 170 13.12 9.03 -8.99
N GLY A 171 13.99 8.90 -7.96
CA GLY A 171 13.87 7.92 -6.87
C GLY A 171 13.24 8.42 -5.57
N GLY A 172 13.06 9.74 -5.41
CA GLY A 172 12.33 10.33 -4.30
C GLY A 172 13.19 10.80 -3.13
N ASP A 173 13.64 12.06 -3.19
CA ASP A 173 13.40 13.08 -2.15
C ASP A 173 13.84 14.45 -2.71
N LYS A 174 12.92 15.18 -3.35
CA LYS A 174 13.25 16.39 -4.13
C LYS A 174 13.82 17.52 -3.28
N GLU A 175 13.49 17.58 -1.99
CA GLU A 175 13.88 18.66 -1.09
C GLU A 175 15.32 18.50 -0.59
N TYR A 176 15.75 17.28 -0.26
CA TYR A 176 17.13 16.97 0.09
C TYR A 176 18.08 17.20 -1.11
N ILE A 177 17.65 16.85 -2.33
CA ILE A 177 18.43 17.05 -3.56
C ILE A 177 18.66 18.52 -3.90
N ASN A 178 17.63 19.37 -3.78
CA ASN A 178 17.78 20.80 -4.01
C ASN A 178 18.78 21.44 -3.03
N SER A 179 18.86 20.93 -1.81
CA SER A 179 19.83 21.41 -0.81
C SER A 179 21.28 21.04 -1.15
N LEU A 180 21.49 19.86 -1.74
CA LEU A 180 22.81 19.42 -2.24
C LEU A 180 23.26 20.23 -3.46
N GLN A 181 22.37 20.48 -4.43
CA GLN A 181 22.65 21.30 -5.62
C GLN A 181 22.85 22.79 -5.32
N THR A 182 22.40 23.26 -4.15
CA THR A 182 22.62 24.66 -3.73
C THR A 182 23.92 24.79 -2.92
N SER A 183 24.40 23.70 -2.33
CA SER A 183 25.59 23.68 -1.48
C SER A 183 26.88 23.36 -2.25
N TYR A 184 26.76 22.86 -3.48
CA TYR A 184 27.84 22.49 -4.40
C TYR A 184 27.50 22.94 -5.81
#